data_AF-A0A968CQH0-F1
#
_entry.id   AF-A0A968CQH0-F1
#
_cell.length_a   1.000
_cell.length_b   1.000
_cell.length_c   1.000
_cell.angle_alpha   90.00
_cell.angle_beta   90.00
_cell.angle_gamma   90.00
#
_symmetry.space_group_name_H-M   'P 1'
#
loop_
_entity.id
_entity.type
_entity.pdbx_description
1 polymer ?
#
loop_
_entity_poly.entity_id
_entity_poly.type
_entity_poly.pdbx_seq_one_letter_code
_entity_poly.pdbx_strand_id
1 'polypeptide(L)'
;NENQEVSVNQVNRESPGRMLVSELMIMANWLMANHLKERQLPAIFRSQREPRERLYKNSAGTLYQNWMQRRLLSRFILNTKPNWHSGLGLDAYITATSPIRKYSDLINQRQIRASLGLETAYSSDQISDIINSLELPMSLVGRLQYTRHRYWLLKYLENQIGQKEEAIVLHKARRKYQILLTQYMLECDLPISSGIELKPEDLIQVTIQRVNARQDVIQVAIG
;
A
#
# COMPACT_ATOMS: atom_id res chain seq x y z
N ASN A 1 11.04 -13.89 -18.00
CA ASN A 1 10.58 -15.26 -18.29
C ASN A 1 11.81 -16.11 -18.62
N GLU A 2 11.65 -17.38 -18.99
CA GLU A 2 12.78 -18.23 -19.43
C GLU A 2 13.60 -17.60 -20.58
N ASN A 3 12.99 -16.66 -21.32
CA ASN A 3 13.59 -15.88 -22.40
C ASN A 3 14.21 -14.53 -21.95
N GLN A 4 14.37 -14.29 -20.64
CA GLN A 4 14.85 -13.02 -20.06
C GLN A 4 14.00 -11.78 -20.37
N GLU A 5 12.77 -11.94 -20.88
CA GLU A 5 11.85 -10.85 -21.10
C GLU A 5 11.06 -10.50 -19.84
N VAL A 6 10.73 -9.22 -19.70
CA VAL A 6 9.88 -8.73 -18.62
C VAL A 6 8.43 -9.08 -18.95
N SER A 7 7.73 -9.70 -18.00
CA SER A 7 6.29 -9.93 -18.10
C SER A 7 5.56 -9.31 -16.90
N VAL A 8 4.36 -8.78 -17.16
CA VAL A 8 3.48 -8.20 -16.15
C VAL A 8 2.26 -9.11 -16.01
N ASN A 9 1.97 -9.52 -14.78
CA ASN A 9 0.84 -10.38 -14.47
C ASN A 9 -0.06 -9.69 -13.44
N GLN A 10 -1.36 -9.69 -13.71
CA GLN A 10 -2.34 -9.26 -12.72
C GLN A 10 -2.48 -10.35 -11.65
N VAL A 11 -2.34 -9.96 -10.39
CA VAL A 11 -2.46 -10.87 -9.27
C VAL A 11 -3.83 -10.69 -8.64
N ASN A 12 -4.67 -11.72 -8.72
CA ASN A 12 -5.95 -11.73 -8.00
C ASN A 12 -5.67 -11.80 -6.48
N ARG A 13 -5.90 -10.69 -5.78
CA ARG A 13 -5.75 -10.60 -4.33
C ARG A 13 -6.96 -11.12 -3.56
N GLU A 14 -8.10 -11.24 -4.23
CA GLU A 14 -9.39 -11.67 -3.68
C GLU A 14 -9.66 -13.15 -3.97
N SER A 15 -8.64 -13.93 -4.33
CA SER A 15 -8.82 -15.37 -4.43
C SER A 15 -9.16 -15.96 -3.05
N PRO A 16 -10.05 -16.97 -2.97
CA PRO A 16 -10.52 -17.50 -1.69
C PRO A 16 -9.39 -17.91 -0.74
N GLY A 17 -8.35 -18.56 -1.27
CA GLY A 17 -7.19 -18.97 -0.45
C GLY A 17 -6.38 -17.79 0.10
N ARG A 18 -6.24 -16.69 -0.66
CA ARG A 18 -5.53 -15.49 -0.19
C ARG A 18 -6.35 -14.74 0.85
N MET A 19 -7.66 -14.62 0.64
CA MET A 19 -8.56 -14.02 1.61
C MET A 19 -8.55 -14.82 2.92
N LEU A 20 -8.70 -16.15 2.85
CA LEU A 20 -8.68 -17.01 4.02
C LEU A 20 -7.39 -16.83 4.83
N VAL A 21 -6.23 -16.91 4.17
CA VAL A 21 -4.94 -16.72 4.85
C VAL A 21 -4.83 -15.30 5.44
N SER A 22 -5.24 -14.28 4.69
CA SER A 22 -5.21 -12.88 5.16
C SER A 22 -6.04 -12.70 6.43
N GLU A 23 -7.28 -13.18 6.45
CA GLU A 23 -8.18 -13.05 7.60
C GLU A 23 -7.68 -13.84 8.81
N LEU A 24 -7.13 -15.04 8.60
CA LEU A 24 -6.49 -15.81 9.68
C LEU A 24 -5.30 -15.07 10.28
N MET A 25 -4.48 -14.41 9.45
CA MET A 25 -3.34 -13.62 9.94
C MET A 25 -3.81 -12.38 10.69
N ILE A 26 -4.86 -11.69 10.22
CA ILE A 26 -5.46 -10.54 10.91
C ILE A 26 -6.01 -10.98 12.27
N MET A 27 -6.77 -12.07 12.31
CA MET A 27 -7.33 -12.62 13.54
C MET A 27 -6.24 -13.02 14.54
N ALA A 28 -5.20 -13.74 14.10
CA ALA A 28 -4.09 -14.13 14.97
C ALA A 28 -3.37 -12.90 15.55
N ASN A 29 -3.11 -11.89 14.73
CA ASN A 29 -2.51 -10.64 15.14
C ASN A 29 -3.36 -9.85 16.13
N TRP A 30 -4.69 -9.83 15.94
CA TRP A 30 -5.64 -9.21 16.86
C TRP A 30 -5.69 -9.94 18.21
N LEU A 31 -5.77 -11.27 18.21
CA LEU A 31 -5.75 -12.08 19.43
C LEU A 31 -4.46 -11.87 20.24
N MET A 32 -3.31 -11.86 19.57
CA MET A 32 -2.04 -11.58 20.23
C MET A 32 -1.96 -10.13 20.76
N ALA A 33 -2.54 -9.15 20.04
CA ALA A 33 -2.63 -7.77 20.53
C ALA A 33 -3.47 -7.67 21.81
N ASN A 34 -4.62 -8.34 21.84
CA ASN A 34 -5.51 -8.35 23.00
C ASN A 34 -4.88 -9.06 24.20
N HIS A 35 -4.22 -10.19 23.98
CA HIS A 35 -3.49 -10.91 25.04
C HIS A 35 -2.45 -10.03 25.75
N LEU A 36 -1.71 -9.22 24.98
CA LEU A 36 -0.72 -8.26 25.51
C LEU A 36 -1.39 -7.05 26.18
N LYS A 37 -2.46 -6.52 25.59
CA LYS A 37 -3.27 -5.41 26.13
C LYS A 37 -3.85 -5.75 27.50
N GLU A 38 -4.46 -6.93 27.66
CA GLU A 38 -5.03 -7.40 28.93
C GLU A 38 -3.99 -7.49 30.05
N ARG A 39 -2.76 -7.87 29.70
CA ARG A 39 -1.62 -7.96 30.63
C ARG A 39 -0.87 -6.64 30.79
N GLN A 40 -1.31 -5.58 30.12
CA GLN A 40 -0.68 -4.26 30.14
C GLN A 40 0.80 -4.29 29.72
N LEU A 41 1.16 -5.22 28.82
CA LEU A 41 2.52 -5.34 28.32
C LEU A 41 2.73 -4.41 27.11
N PRO A 42 3.84 -3.65 27.07
CA PRO A 42 4.15 -2.83 25.91
C PRO A 42 4.47 -3.72 24.71
N ALA A 43 4.12 -3.28 23.51
CA ALA A 43 4.47 -3.97 22.27
C ALA A 43 4.48 -2.96 21.13
N ILE A 44 4.89 -3.39 19.93
CA ILE A 44 4.81 -2.54 18.75
C ILE A 44 3.37 -2.65 18.21
N PHE A 45 2.46 -1.90 18.84
CA PHE A 45 1.08 -1.77 18.40
C PHE A 45 1.02 -0.93 17.13
N ARG A 46 0.21 -1.39 16.18
CA ARG A 46 -0.04 -0.74 14.91
C ARG A 46 -1.46 -0.20 14.91
N SER A 47 -1.59 1.11 14.88
CA SER A 47 -2.87 1.81 14.87
C SER A 47 -3.03 2.61 13.57
N GLN A 48 -4.25 3.01 13.28
CA GLN A 48 -4.55 3.83 12.11
C GLN A 48 -5.76 4.71 12.42
N ARG A 49 -5.57 6.02 12.31
CA ARG A 49 -6.67 6.99 12.45
C ARG A 49 -7.69 6.81 11.32
N GLU A 50 -8.88 7.37 11.51
CA GLU A 50 -9.87 7.45 10.45
C GLU A 50 -9.32 8.16 9.21
N PRO A 51 -9.82 7.83 8.01
CA PRO A 51 -9.50 8.61 6.82
C PRO A 51 -9.96 10.05 6.99
N ARG A 52 -9.28 10.98 6.32
CA ARG A 52 -9.65 12.41 6.36
C ARG A 52 -11.08 12.64 5.88
N GLU A 53 -11.51 11.83 4.92
CA GLU A 53 -12.84 11.83 4.35
C GLU A 53 -13.15 10.43 3.79
N ARG A 54 -14.41 10.00 3.87
CA ARG A 54 -14.90 8.78 3.22
C ARG A 54 -15.70 9.13 1.97
N LEU A 55 -15.21 8.66 0.82
CA LEU A 55 -15.80 9.00 -0.49
C LEU A 55 -17.01 8.14 -0.86
N TYR A 56 -17.14 6.95 -0.28
CA TYR A 56 -18.25 6.04 -0.52
C TYR A 56 -18.54 5.20 0.72
N LYS A 57 -19.74 4.59 0.75
CA LYS A 57 -20.18 3.68 1.81
C LYS A 57 -20.28 2.26 1.26
N ASN A 58 -20.02 1.28 2.12
CA ASN A 58 -20.01 -0.15 1.80
C ASN A 58 -18.97 -0.52 0.72
N SER A 59 -18.76 -1.80 0.46
CA SER A 59 -17.76 -2.30 -0.51
C SER A 59 -18.11 -2.02 -1.98
N ALA A 60 -18.82 -0.93 -2.26
CA ALA A 60 -19.46 -0.60 -3.53
C ALA A 60 -18.74 0.53 -4.31
N GLY A 61 -17.52 0.88 -3.94
CA GLY A 61 -16.78 1.94 -4.62
C GLY A 61 -16.37 1.53 -6.04
N THR A 62 -16.43 2.46 -7.00
CA THR A 62 -15.83 2.27 -8.33
C THR A 62 -14.30 2.19 -8.23
N LEU A 63 -13.60 1.77 -9.31
CA LEU A 63 -12.13 1.80 -9.33
C LEU A 63 -11.60 3.20 -9.04
N TYR A 64 -12.21 4.22 -9.65
CA TYR A 64 -11.91 5.63 -9.40
C TYR A 64 -12.06 5.98 -7.91
N GLN A 65 -13.20 5.68 -7.31
CA GLN A 65 -13.48 6.01 -5.92
C GLN A 65 -12.53 5.29 -4.95
N ASN A 66 -12.26 4.00 -5.15
CA ASN A 66 -11.27 3.26 -4.37
C ASN A 66 -9.87 3.88 -4.51
N TRP A 67 -9.48 4.26 -5.73
CA TRP A 67 -8.20 4.89 -6.00
C TRP A 67 -8.04 6.23 -5.27
N MET A 68 -9.07 7.08 -5.34
CA MET A 68 -9.09 8.37 -4.67
C MET A 68 -9.15 8.22 -3.14
N GLN A 69 -9.91 7.25 -2.62
CA GLN A 69 -10.02 6.97 -1.19
C GLN A 69 -8.65 6.63 -0.57
N ARG A 70 -7.77 5.93 -1.30
CA ARG A 70 -6.41 5.60 -0.84
C ARG A 70 -5.57 6.83 -0.50
N ARG A 71 -5.82 7.97 -1.15
CA ARG A 71 -5.12 9.25 -0.90
C ARG A 71 -5.58 9.93 0.40
N LEU A 72 -6.75 9.55 0.89
CA LEU A 72 -7.38 10.10 2.09
C LEU A 72 -7.17 9.21 3.32
N LEU A 73 -6.64 8.00 3.13
CA LEU A 73 -6.29 7.11 4.23
C LEU A 73 -5.17 7.71 5.08
N SER A 74 -5.37 7.74 6.39
CA SER A 74 -4.31 8.06 7.35
C SER A 74 -3.21 7.00 7.31
N ARG A 75 -1.95 7.42 7.47
CA ARG A 75 -0.84 6.47 7.64
C ARG A 75 -1.02 5.67 8.92
N PHE A 76 -0.48 4.45 8.95
CA PHE A 76 -0.39 3.71 10.20
C PHE A 76 0.60 4.38 11.15
N ILE A 77 0.39 4.20 12.45
CA ILE A 77 1.24 4.73 13.51
C ILE A 77 1.66 3.54 14.37
N LEU A 78 2.94 3.47 14.70
CA LEU A 78 3.47 2.50 15.65
C LEU A 78 3.57 3.16 17.03
N ASN A 79 3.03 2.51 18.05
CA ASN A 79 3.03 2.99 19.42
C ASN A 79 3.30 1.84 20.40
N THR A 80 3.72 2.17 21.63
CA THR A 80 3.92 1.18 22.70
C THR A 80 2.62 0.70 23.33
N LYS A 81 1.53 1.45 23.14
CA LYS A 81 0.20 1.21 23.69
C LYS A 81 -0.82 0.90 22.59
N PRO A 82 -1.83 0.05 22.87
CA PRO A 82 -2.89 -0.26 21.92
C PRO A 82 -3.72 0.97 21.58
N ASN A 83 -4.15 1.07 20.33
CA ASN A 83 -5.08 2.09 19.84
C ASN A 83 -5.81 1.57 18.59
N TRP A 84 -6.92 2.20 18.25
CA TRP A 84 -7.82 1.81 17.17
C TRP A 84 -7.11 1.76 15.81
N HIS A 85 -7.43 0.73 15.02
CA HIS A 85 -6.99 0.58 13.64
C HIS A 85 -8.19 0.70 12.69
N SER A 86 -8.52 1.94 12.28
CA SER A 86 -9.72 2.25 11.49
C SER A 86 -9.85 1.46 10.19
N GLY A 87 -8.74 1.21 9.47
CA GLY A 87 -8.80 0.42 8.24
C GLY A 87 -9.10 -1.07 8.41
N LEU A 88 -8.92 -1.62 9.61
CA LEU A 88 -9.21 -3.02 9.93
C LEU A 88 -10.46 -3.17 10.81
N GLY A 89 -10.95 -2.08 11.41
CA GLY A 89 -12.08 -2.12 12.35
C GLY A 89 -11.73 -2.78 13.68
N LEU A 90 -10.47 -2.70 14.12
CA LEU A 90 -9.97 -3.38 15.32
C LEU A 90 -9.58 -2.39 16.42
N ASP A 91 -9.82 -2.76 17.67
CA ASP A 91 -9.55 -1.97 18.87
C ASP A 91 -8.08 -2.00 19.32
N ALA A 92 -7.39 -3.08 19.01
CA ALA A 92 -5.95 -3.22 19.14
C ALA A 92 -5.41 -4.08 18.00
N TYR A 93 -4.22 -3.78 17.50
CA TYR A 93 -3.60 -4.59 16.47
C TYR A 93 -2.08 -4.54 16.60
N ILE A 94 -1.44 -5.69 16.45
CA ILE A 94 0.01 -5.82 16.30
C ILE A 94 0.29 -6.57 15.00
N THR A 95 1.55 -6.73 14.62
CA THR A 95 1.92 -7.76 13.63
C THR A 95 2.93 -8.71 14.24
N ALA A 96 2.68 -10.01 14.17
CA ALA A 96 3.56 -11.07 14.70
C ALA A 96 3.59 -12.35 13.84
N THR A 97 2.86 -12.38 12.72
CA THR A 97 2.74 -13.56 11.85
C THR A 97 3.80 -13.67 10.75
N SER A 98 4.83 -12.82 10.76
CA SER A 98 5.90 -12.85 9.75
C SER A 98 7.28 -12.47 10.32
N PRO A 99 7.75 -13.09 11.42
CA PRO A 99 9.01 -12.74 12.10
C PRO A 99 10.26 -12.94 11.22
N ILE A 100 10.23 -13.89 10.28
CA ILE A 100 11.35 -14.17 9.35
C ILE A 100 11.70 -12.95 8.49
N ARG A 101 10.72 -12.10 8.18
CA ARG A 101 10.87 -10.97 7.23
C ARG A 101 10.53 -9.60 7.81
N LYS A 102 10.07 -9.52 9.07
CA LYS A 102 9.72 -8.27 9.74
C LYS A 102 10.27 -8.27 11.16
N TYR A 103 11.20 -7.37 11.45
CA TYR A 103 11.79 -7.25 12.78
C TYR A 103 10.75 -6.89 13.85
N SER A 104 9.77 -6.04 13.53
CA SER A 104 8.67 -5.72 14.45
C SER A 104 7.86 -6.96 14.87
N ASP A 105 7.69 -7.93 13.97
CA ASP A 105 6.99 -9.19 14.27
C ASP A 105 7.81 -10.06 15.22
N LEU A 106 9.14 -10.09 15.05
CA LEU A 106 10.03 -10.79 15.97
C LEU A 106 9.97 -10.20 17.39
N ILE A 107 10.01 -8.87 17.50
CA ILE A 107 9.90 -8.17 18.80
C ILE A 107 8.56 -8.45 19.47
N ASN A 108 7.46 -8.42 18.71
CA ASN A 108 6.15 -8.76 19.24
C ASN A 108 6.06 -10.23 19.69
N GLN A 109 6.66 -11.18 18.96
CA GLN A 109 6.75 -12.57 19.40
C GLN A 109 7.52 -12.74 20.71
N ARG A 110 8.63 -12.01 20.88
CA ARG A 110 9.38 -11.97 22.14
C ARG A 110 8.55 -11.43 23.30
N GLN A 111 7.78 -10.36 23.10
CA GLN A 111 6.84 -9.87 24.13
C GLN A 111 5.77 -10.89 24.51
N ILE A 112 5.24 -11.63 23.53
CA ILE A 112 4.27 -12.70 23.80
C ILE A 112 4.94 -13.82 24.60
N ARG A 113 6.14 -14.23 24.22
CA ARG A 113 6.92 -15.24 24.97
C ARG A 113 7.25 -14.78 26.39
N ALA A 114 7.60 -13.52 26.57
CA ALA A 114 7.83 -12.94 27.89
C ALA A 114 6.58 -12.97 28.77
N SER A 115 5.40 -12.75 28.18
CA SER A 115 4.11 -12.88 28.89
C SER A 115 3.81 -14.31 29.40
N LEU A 116 4.53 -15.30 28.88
CA LEU A 116 4.46 -16.71 29.26
C LEU A 116 5.64 -17.13 30.17
N GLY A 117 6.47 -16.17 30.62
CA GLY A 117 7.63 -16.44 31.47
C GLY A 117 8.82 -17.09 30.73
N LEU A 118 8.83 -17.08 29.40
CA LEU A 118 9.87 -17.74 28.60
C LEU A 118 11.09 -16.84 28.32
N GLU A 119 10.95 -15.53 28.51
CA GLU A 119 12.03 -14.53 28.38
C GLU A 119 11.68 -13.23 29.13
N THR A 120 12.63 -12.29 29.21
CA THR A 120 12.42 -10.99 29.86
C THR A 120 11.63 -10.05 28.96
N ALA A 121 10.58 -9.43 29.50
CA ALA A 121 9.78 -8.45 28.77
C ALA A 121 10.58 -7.16 28.51
N TYR A 122 10.44 -6.62 27.30
CA TYR A 122 10.86 -5.27 26.98
C TYR A 122 10.04 -4.24 27.75
N SER A 123 10.69 -3.17 28.20
CA SER A 123 10.03 -1.99 28.76
C SER A 123 9.37 -1.14 27.65
N SER A 124 8.49 -0.21 28.05
CA SER A 124 7.90 0.74 27.09
C SER A 124 8.97 1.57 26.40
N ASP A 125 10.01 2.00 27.11
CA ASP A 125 11.08 2.81 26.56
C ASP A 125 11.91 2.03 25.53
N GLN A 126 12.23 0.76 25.83
CA GLN A 126 12.91 -0.12 24.88
C GLN A 126 12.10 -0.33 23.59
N ILE A 127 10.78 -0.53 23.71
CA ILE A 127 9.90 -0.65 22.53
C ILE A 127 9.85 0.68 21.77
N SER A 128 9.81 1.82 22.45
CA SER A 128 9.84 3.14 21.84
C SER A 128 11.13 3.37 21.04
N ASP A 129 12.28 3.03 21.61
CA ASP A 129 13.58 3.11 20.94
C ASP A 129 13.64 2.21 19.70
N ILE A 130 13.09 1.00 19.80
CA ILE A 130 12.96 0.10 18.65
C ILE A 130 12.08 0.73 17.56
N ILE A 131 10.92 1.31 17.91
CA ILE A 131 10.04 1.99 16.95
C ILE A 131 10.79 3.12 16.24
N ASN A 132 11.51 3.96 16.99
CA ASN A 132 12.29 5.07 16.44
C ASN A 132 13.41 4.58 15.49
N SER A 133 14.12 3.52 15.88
CA SER A 133 15.17 2.93 15.02
C SER A 133 14.63 2.29 13.73
N LEU A 134 13.36 1.88 13.70
CA LEU A 134 12.71 1.29 12.54
C LEU A 134 12.17 2.32 11.54
N GLU A 135 11.96 3.58 11.94
CA GLU A 135 11.28 4.58 11.11
C GLU A 135 12.00 4.83 9.77
N LEU A 136 13.30 5.13 9.83
CA LEU A 136 14.10 5.43 8.65
C LEU A 136 14.26 4.20 7.73
N PRO A 137 14.67 3.00 8.22
CA PRO A 137 14.77 1.80 7.39
C PRO A 137 13.45 1.45 6.70
N MET A 138 12.31 1.50 7.41
CA MET A 138 11.00 1.20 6.83
C MET A 138 10.64 2.18 5.70
N SER A 139 10.91 3.47 5.90
CA SER A 139 10.69 4.51 4.88
C SER A 139 11.57 4.29 3.64
N LEU A 140 12.86 3.98 3.83
CA LEU A 140 13.80 3.71 2.74
C LEU A 140 13.41 2.46 1.95
N VAL A 141 13.13 1.35 2.64
CA VAL A 141 12.72 0.09 2.01
C VAL A 141 11.42 0.30 1.21
N GLY A 142 10.45 1.03 1.76
CA GLY A 142 9.21 1.35 1.05
C GLY A 142 9.43 2.12 -0.25
N ARG A 143 10.30 3.14 -0.22
CA ARG A 143 10.68 3.91 -1.43
C ARG A 143 11.40 3.04 -2.46
N LEU A 144 12.38 2.25 -2.03
CA LEU A 144 13.13 1.35 -2.92
C LEU A 144 12.23 0.31 -3.57
N GLN A 145 11.30 -0.29 -2.81
CA GLN A 145 10.32 -1.23 -3.35
C GLN A 145 9.44 -0.56 -4.41
N TYR A 146 8.91 0.63 -4.13
CA TYR A 146 8.12 1.39 -5.09
C TYR A 146 8.91 1.68 -6.37
N THR A 147 10.11 2.26 -6.26
CA THR A 147 10.96 2.59 -7.42
C THR A 147 11.32 1.34 -8.21
N ARG A 148 11.63 0.22 -7.56
CA ARG A 148 11.93 -1.05 -8.23
C ARG A 148 10.71 -1.57 -9.01
N HIS A 149 9.53 -1.57 -8.41
CA HIS A 149 8.31 -2.00 -9.09
C HIS A 149 8.00 -1.11 -10.30
N ARG A 150 8.12 0.21 -10.12
CA ARG A 150 7.90 1.18 -11.19
C ARG A 150 8.91 1.01 -12.32
N TYR A 151 10.19 0.85 -12.02
CA TYR A 151 11.24 0.61 -13.01
C TYR A 151 10.91 -0.59 -13.91
N TRP A 152 10.56 -1.74 -13.32
CA TRP A 152 10.26 -2.94 -14.11
C TRP A 152 8.95 -2.82 -14.89
N LEU A 153 7.97 -2.10 -14.36
CA LEU A 153 6.75 -1.79 -15.11
C LEU A 153 7.04 -0.89 -16.31
N LEU A 154 7.85 0.17 -16.13
CA LEU A 154 8.27 1.01 -17.26
C LEU A 154 9.13 0.22 -18.25
N LYS A 155 9.99 -0.69 -17.78
CA LYS A 155 10.81 -1.55 -18.64
C LYS A 155 9.94 -2.45 -19.53
N TYR A 156 8.81 -2.92 -19.00
CA TYR A 156 7.81 -3.62 -19.79
C TYR A 156 7.14 -2.70 -20.83
N LEU A 157 6.74 -1.49 -20.40
CA LEU A 157 6.04 -0.52 -21.25
C LEU A 157 6.92 0.10 -22.35
N GLU A 158 8.25 0.02 -22.25
CA GLU A 158 9.16 0.39 -23.35
C GLU A 158 8.86 -0.39 -24.65
N ASN A 159 8.36 -1.62 -24.54
CA ASN A 159 7.96 -2.44 -25.69
C ASN A 159 6.51 -2.21 -26.13
N GLN A 160 5.77 -1.32 -25.45
CA GLN A 160 4.36 -1.01 -25.73
C GLN A 160 4.15 0.38 -26.33
N ILE A 161 5.23 1.05 -26.77
CA ILE A 161 5.15 2.36 -27.41
C ILE A 161 4.32 2.24 -28.70
N GLY A 162 3.40 3.18 -28.90
CA GLY A 162 2.45 3.22 -30.01
C GLY A 162 1.13 2.46 -29.74
N GLN A 163 1.05 1.67 -28.67
CA GLN A 163 -0.20 1.01 -28.30
C GLN A 163 -1.16 1.97 -27.59
N LYS A 164 -2.45 1.69 -27.76
CA LYS A 164 -3.55 2.39 -27.09
C LYS A 164 -3.92 1.66 -25.81
N GLU A 165 -4.14 2.44 -24.77
CA GLU A 165 -4.46 1.97 -23.43
C GLU A 165 -5.66 2.72 -22.89
N GLU A 166 -6.49 2.00 -22.13
CA GLU A 166 -7.59 2.62 -21.40
C GLU A 166 -7.08 3.30 -20.13
N ALA A 167 -7.57 4.51 -19.88
CA ALA A 167 -7.25 5.27 -18.69
C ALA A 167 -8.47 5.92 -18.07
N ILE A 168 -8.45 6.03 -16.74
CA ILE A 168 -9.43 6.82 -15.98
C ILE A 168 -8.83 8.17 -15.65
N VAL A 169 -9.57 9.25 -15.88
CA VAL A 169 -9.19 10.60 -15.46
C VAL A 169 -9.35 10.72 -13.95
N LEU A 170 -8.26 11.00 -13.23
CA LEU A 170 -8.28 11.12 -11.77
C LEU A 170 -8.67 12.52 -11.32
N HIS A 171 -7.97 13.53 -11.81
CA HIS A 171 -8.29 14.93 -11.58
C HIS A 171 -7.56 15.84 -12.57
N LYS A 172 -8.09 17.05 -12.74
CA LYS A 172 -7.44 18.13 -13.52
C LYS A 172 -6.46 18.88 -12.61
N ALA A 173 -5.18 18.91 -13.00
CA ALA A 173 -4.17 19.78 -12.41
C ALA A 173 -3.98 21.04 -13.29
N ARG A 174 -3.14 21.98 -12.86
CA ARG A 174 -3.01 23.31 -13.51
C ARG A 174 -2.65 23.27 -15.00
N ARG A 175 -1.84 22.29 -15.44
CA ARG A 175 -1.32 22.21 -16.84
C ARG A 175 -1.43 20.81 -17.45
N LYS A 176 -2.13 19.90 -16.79
CA LYS A 176 -2.21 18.48 -17.14
C LYS A 176 -3.41 17.84 -16.47
N TYR A 177 -3.89 16.74 -17.01
CA TYR A 177 -4.74 15.80 -16.29
C TYR A 177 -3.85 14.73 -15.65
N GLN A 178 -4.19 14.32 -14.44
CA GLN A 178 -3.62 13.09 -13.90
C GLN A 178 -4.57 11.95 -14.28
N ILE A 179 -4.03 10.90 -14.88
CA ILE A 179 -4.80 9.74 -15.32
C ILE A 179 -4.23 8.47 -14.71
N LEU A 180 -5.04 7.42 -14.67
CA LEU A 180 -4.67 6.07 -14.23
C LEU A 180 -4.80 5.11 -15.42
N LEU A 181 -3.69 4.55 -15.89
CA LEU A 181 -3.72 3.43 -16.83
C LEU A 181 -4.26 2.19 -16.08
N THR A 182 -5.47 1.74 -16.44
CA THR A 182 -6.24 0.79 -15.63
C THR A 182 -5.59 -0.58 -15.57
N GLN A 183 -5.08 -1.07 -16.71
CA GLN A 183 -4.41 -2.38 -16.80
C GLN A 183 -3.16 -2.49 -15.91
N TYR A 184 -2.45 -1.38 -15.73
CA TYR A 184 -1.16 -1.35 -15.02
C TYR A 184 -1.26 -0.76 -13.62
N MET A 185 -2.41 -0.18 -13.26
CA MET A 185 -2.59 0.61 -12.04
C MET A 185 -1.48 1.69 -11.91
N LEU A 186 -1.17 2.34 -13.03
CA LEU A 186 -0.07 3.30 -13.16
C LEU A 186 -0.60 4.71 -13.36
N GLU A 187 -0.27 5.61 -12.43
CA GLU A 187 -0.55 7.04 -12.62
C GLU A 187 0.45 7.66 -13.60
N CYS A 188 -0.06 8.46 -14.53
CA CYS A 188 0.75 9.29 -15.40
C CYS A 188 0.07 10.63 -15.71
N ASP A 189 0.86 11.53 -16.28
CA ASP A 189 0.44 12.86 -16.66
C ASP A 189 -0.01 12.87 -18.13
N LEU A 190 -1.22 13.37 -18.38
CA LEU A 190 -1.74 13.67 -19.71
C LEU A 190 -1.69 15.18 -19.95
N PRO A 191 -0.90 15.67 -20.92
CA PRO A 191 -0.90 17.08 -21.29
C PRO A 191 -2.31 17.57 -21.70
N ILE A 192 -2.63 18.84 -21.41
CA ILE A 192 -3.90 19.42 -21.85
C ILE A 192 -3.84 19.63 -23.37
N SER A 193 -4.76 18.99 -24.09
CA SER A 193 -4.98 19.22 -25.52
C SER A 193 -6.04 20.30 -25.71
N SER A 194 -5.80 21.24 -26.63
CA SER A 194 -6.76 22.30 -26.98
C SER A 194 -8.08 21.69 -27.43
N GLY A 195 -9.19 22.16 -26.86
CA GLY A 195 -10.54 21.75 -27.24
C GLY A 195 -11.08 20.49 -26.56
N ILE A 196 -10.32 19.83 -25.67
CA ILE A 196 -10.79 18.66 -24.92
C ILE A 196 -10.86 19.00 -23.42
N GLU A 197 -12.08 18.95 -22.89
CA GLU A 197 -12.33 19.07 -21.46
C GLU A 197 -12.73 17.70 -20.89
N LEU A 198 -11.89 17.17 -20.00
CA LEU A 198 -12.10 15.89 -19.35
C LEU A 198 -12.53 16.11 -17.89
N LYS A 199 -13.48 15.31 -17.43
CA LYS A 199 -13.97 15.31 -16.06
C LYS A 199 -13.33 14.15 -15.29
N PRO A 200 -13.19 14.27 -13.96
CA PRO A 200 -12.83 13.13 -13.14
C PRO A 200 -13.78 11.95 -13.38
N GLU A 201 -13.24 10.74 -13.32
CA GLU A 201 -13.93 9.46 -13.61
C GLU A 201 -14.20 9.16 -15.09
N ASP A 202 -13.95 10.10 -16.02
CA ASP A 202 -14.05 9.81 -17.46
C ASP A 202 -13.08 8.68 -17.87
N LEU A 203 -13.60 7.73 -18.65
CA LEU A 203 -12.82 6.70 -19.33
C LEU A 203 -12.38 7.21 -20.71
N ILE A 204 -11.07 7.18 -20.94
CA ILE A 204 -10.44 7.69 -22.16
C ILE A 204 -9.48 6.67 -22.75
N GLN A 205 -9.22 6.79 -24.05
CA GLN A 205 -8.14 6.07 -24.73
C GLN A 205 -6.93 6.98 -24.87
N VAL A 206 -5.76 6.46 -24.50
CA VAL A 206 -4.49 7.16 -24.62
C VAL A 206 -3.46 6.29 -25.33
N THR A 207 -2.65 6.91 -26.19
CA THR A 207 -1.52 6.24 -26.84
C THR A 207 -0.26 6.44 -26.01
N ILE A 208 0.48 5.36 -25.74
CA ILE A 208 1.82 5.43 -25.14
C ILE A 208 2.80 6.01 -26.16
N GLN A 209 3.30 7.22 -25.94
CA GLN A 209 4.19 7.89 -26.89
C GLN A 209 5.66 7.66 -26.62
N ARG A 210 6.04 7.66 -25.34
CA ARG A 210 7.43 7.50 -24.93
C ARG A 210 7.50 6.88 -23.55
N VAL A 211 8.39 5.91 -23.39
CA VAL A 211 8.71 5.32 -22.09
C VAL A 211 10.23 5.21 -21.98
N ASN A 212 10.76 5.51 -20.80
CA ASN A 212 12.15 5.25 -20.47
C ASN A 212 12.25 4.86 -18.99
N ALA A 213 12.53 3.59 -18.73
CA ALA A 213 12.59 3.04 -17.38
C ALA A 213 13.75 3.64 -16.56
N ARG A 214 14.90 3.88 -17.20
CA ARG A 214 16.10 4.42 -16.53
C ARG A 214 15.92 5.88 -16.10
N GLN A 215 15.16 6.66 -16.88
CA GLN A 215 14.84 8.07 -16.59
C GLN A 215 13.56 8.23 -15.77
N ASP A 216 12.84 7.14 -15.46
CA ASP A 216 11.53 7.14 -14.80
C ASP A 216 10.44 7.93 -15.54
N VAL A 217 10.46 7.87 -16.89
CA VAL A 217 9.58 8.65 -17.76
C VAL A 217 8.54 7.77 -18.44
N ILE A 218 7.29 8.24 -18.43
CA ILE A 218 6.21 7.79 -19.32
C ILE A 218 5.46 9.02 -19.83
N GLN A 219 5.23 9.08 -21.13
CA GLN A 219 4.46 10.13 -21.80
C GLN A 219 3.35 9.48 -22.62
N VAL A 220 2.16 10.04 -22.49
CA VAL A 220 0.94 9.60 -23.16
C VAL A 220 0.29 10.79 -23.83
N ALA A 221 -0.46 10.54 -24.89
CA ALA A 221 -1.34 11.52 -25.51
C ALA A 221 -2.72 10.92 -25.73
N ILE A 222 -3.71 11.80 -25.83
CA ILE A 222 -5.07 11.40 -26.15
C ILE A 222 -5.14 10.88 -27.59
N GLY A 223 -5.82 9.75 -27.79
CA GLY A 223 -5.94 9.10 -29.10
C GLY A 223 -5.90 7.59 -29.04
#